data_AF-A0A7S1TM99-F1
#
_entry.id   AF-A0A7S1TM99-F1
#
_cell.length_a   1.000
_cell.length_b   1.000
_cell.length_c   1.000
_cell.angle_alpha   90.00
_cell.angle_beta   90.00
_cell.angle_gamma   90.00
#
_symmetry.space_group_name_H-M   'P 1'
#
loop_
_entity.id
_entity.type
_entity.pdbx_description
1 polymer ?
#
loop_
_entity_poly.entity_id
_entity_poly.type
_entity_poly.pdbx_seq_one_letter_code
_entity_poly.pdbx_strand_id
1 'polypeptide(L)'
;MSDFLSPIIHAFYVESGASKSECSFEADGQYHDETLAEYAEQAHNAEALVFGCFSQLMQRVGSNFLPDQSGIRAQLSAVRRLMRVADRDLFRFYERTDPSFYSVYRWLLVQFKREVPYRSVSRLWELFWLDHVAPGELHLYVVVALLCAQREQILQLPEGEFDQILRFVNSMARRFDVAAAAHLAARLYLRVGRVHGEASAPHAALHDEPMSPATLHLLF
;
A
#
# COMPACT_ATOMS: atom_id res chain seq x y z
N MET A 1 5.97 -13.11 -2.27
CA MET A 1 6.27 -13.07 -0.82
C MET A 1 7.52 -12.26 -0.50
N SER A 2 8.62 -12.40 -1.25
CA SER A 2 9.83 -11.56 -1.08
C SER A 2 9.56 -10.05 -1.14
N ASP A 3 8.61 -9.61 -1.96
CA ASP A 3 8.16 -8.21 -2.04
C ASP A 3 7.69 -7.64 -0.69
N PHE A 4 7.11 -8.48 0.18
CA PHE A 4 6.67 -8.09 1.52
C PHE A 4 7.78 -8.18 2.56
N LEU A 5 8.62 -9.21 2.45
CA LEU A 5 9.68 -9.45 3.43
C LEU A 5 10.82 -8.42 3.32
N SER A 6 11.15 -7.98 2.10
CA SER A 6 12.30 -7.09 1.88
C SER A 6 12.18 -5.71 2.55
N PRO A 7 11.05 -4.99 2.50
CA PRO A 7 10.88 -3.74 3.27
C PRO A 7 10.93 -3.96 4.78
N ILE A 8 10.38 -5.07 5.28
CA ILE A 8 10.40 -5.40 6.71
C ILE A 8 11.84 -5.61 7.17
N ILE A 9 12.60 -6.44 6.46
CA ILE A 9 14.04 -6.64 6.71
C ILE A 9 14.77 -5.30 6.64
N HIS A 10 14.52 -4.48 5.63
CA HIS A 10 15.18 -3.17 5.50
C HIS A 10 14.88 -2.26 6.71
N ALA A 11 13.64 -2.21 7.20
CA ALA A 11 13.29 -1.42 8.38
C ALA A 11 14.02 -1.90 9.65
N PHE A 12 14.04 -3.22 9.89
CA PHE A 12 14.66 -3.78 11.09
C PHE A 12 16.20 -3.81 11.04
N TYR A 13 16.82 -4.05 9.89
CA TYR A 13 18.28 -4.17 9.79
C TYR A 13 18.99 -2.87 9.38
N VAL A 14 18.38 -2.02 8.55
CA VAL A 14 19.03 -0.80 8.04
C VAL A 14 18.68 0.43 8.88
N GLU A 15 17.41 0.60 9.26
CA GLU A 15 16.96 1.82 9.97
C GLU A 15 17.10 1.73 11.49
N SER A 16 17.02 0.52 12.06
CA SER A 16 17.13 0.30 13.52
C SER A 16 18.57 0.28 14.05
N GLY A 17 19.58 0.51 13.18
CA GLY A 17 20.96 0.75 13.63
C GLY A 17 21.86 -0.48 13.73
N ALA A 18 21.50 -1.66 13.22
CA ALA A 18 22.45 -2.77 13.10
C ALA A 18 23.67 -2.38 12.22
N SER A 19 23.48 -1.49 11.24
CA SER A 19 24.55 -0.88 10.44
C SER A 19 25.23 0.35 11.08
N LYS A 20 24.70 0.91 12.18
CA LYS A 20 25.31 2.08 12.86
C LYS A 20 26.43 1.70 13.84
N SER A 21 26.71 0.41 14.03
CA SER A 21 27.86 -0.02 14.83
C SER A 21 29.19 0.00 14.07
N GLU A 22 29.21 0.32 12.77
CA GLU A 22 30.44 0.59 12.05
C GLU A 22 30.76 2.09 12.08
N CYS A 23 31.65 2.48 12.99
CA CYS A 23 32.90 3.23 12.71
C CYS A 23 33.33 4.09 13.91
N SER A 24 33.58 3.45 15.06
CA SER A 24 34.71 3.85 15.89
C SER A 24 35.80 2.81 15.64
N PHE A 25 36.66 3.09 14.66
CA PHE A 25 37.86 2.31 14.37
C PHE A 25 38.82 2.51 15.54
N GLU A 26 38.69 1.70 16.59
CA GLU A 26 39.78 1.52 17.55
C GLU A 26 40.83 0.63 16.89
N ALA A 27 42.04 1.17 16.82
CA ALA A 27 43.12 0.73 15.96
C ALA A 27 43.85 -0.56 16.41
N ASP A 28 43.18 -1.44 17.16
CA ASP A 28 43.74 -2.70 17.62
C ASP A 28 42.87 -3.85 17.12
N GLY A 29 43.41 -4.62 16.16
CA GLY A 29 42.72 -5.71 15.46
C GLY A 29 42.41 -6.93 16.33
N GLN A 30 41.66 -6.75 17.42
CA GLN A 30 41.18 -7.81 18.30
C GLN A 30 39.65 -7.78 18.35
N TYR A 31 39.01 -8.74 17.68
CA TYR A 31 37.59 -9.04 17.88
C TYR A 31 37.43 -9.68 19.28
N HIS A 32 36.70 -9.02 20.16
CA HIS A 32 36.30 -9.62 21.44
C HIS A 32 35.10 -10.57 21.20
N ASP A 33 35.18 -11.78 21.75
CA ASP A 33 34.16 -12.84 21.63
C ASP A 33 32.77 -12.40 22.15
N GLU A 34 32.76 -11.49 23.13
CA GLU A 34 31.56 -10.85 23.67
C GLU A 34 30.80 -10.01 22.64
N THR A 35 31.53 -9.32 21.74
CA THR A 35 30.91 -8.49 20.70
C THR A 35 30.20 -9.36 19.66
N LEU A 36 30.78 -10.52 19.30
CA LEU A 36 30.16 -11.47 18.37
C LEU A 36 28.90 -12.10 18.95
N ALA A 37 28.87 -12.40 20.25
CA ALA A 37 27.69 -12.92 20.93
C ALA A 37 26.55 -11.89 20.96
N GLU A 38 26.86 -10.63 21.26
CA GLU A 38 25.89 -9.52 21.23
C GLU A 38 25.32 -9.31 19.82
N TYR A 39 26.16 -9.35 18.78
CA TYR A 39 25.71 -9.27 17.39
C TYR A 39 24.82 -10.45 17.00
N ALA A 40 25.16 -11.68 17.42
CA ALA A 40 24.36 -12.86 17.15
C ALA A 40 23.00 -12.80 17.86
N GLU A 41 22.95 -12.35 19.10
CA GLU A 41 21.71 -12.15 19.85
C GLU A 41 20.84 -11.06 19.21
N GLN A 42 21.44 -9.93 18.81
CA GLN A 42 20.73 -8.85 18.14
C GLN A 42 20.19 -9.29 16.77
N ALA A 43 20.96 -10.08 16.01
CA ALA A 43 20.52 -10.66 14.74
C ALA A 43 19.37 -11.66 14.92
N HIS A 44 19.44 -12.52 15.93
CA HIS A 44 18.37 -13.46 16.29
C HIS A 44 17.08 -12.73 16.72
N ASN A 45 17.23 -11.67 17.53
CA ASN A 45 16.11 -10.84 17.95
C ASN A 45 15.46 -10.11 16.77
N ALA A 46 16.26 -9.59 15.83
CA ALA A 46 15.76 -8.98 14.60
C ALA A 46 15.02 -9.99 13.71
N GLU A 47 15.54 -11.21 13.55
CA GLU A 47 14.87 -12.28 12.78
C GLU A 47 13.49 -12.62 13.37
N ALA A 48 13.41 -12.79 14.70
CA ALA A 48 12.15 -13.07 15.39
C ALA A 48 11.12 -11.94 15.19
N LEU A 49 11.53 -10.67 15.26
CA LEU A 49 10.68 -9.51 15.01
C LEU A 49 10.22 -9.43 13.54
N VAL A 50 11.13 -9.67 12.59
CA VAL A 50 10.81 -9.72 11.16
C VAL A 50 9.79 -10.82 10.88
N PHE A 51 9.98 -12.02 11.43
CA PHE A 51 9.05 -13.12 11.28
C PHE A 51 7.68 -12.79 11.87
N GLY A 52 7.64 -12.25 13.10
CA GLY A 52 6.40 -11.83 13.76
C GLY A 52 5.64 -10.78 12.95
N CYS A 53 6.33 -9.73 12.50
CA CYS A 53 5.76 -8.69 11.65
C CYS A 53 5.23 -9.26 10.33
N PHE A 54 6.00 -10.14 9.68
CA PHE A 54 5.58 -10.77 8.43
C PHE A 54 4.37 -11.69 8.62
N SER A 55 4.30 -12.44 9.73
CA SER A 55 3.15 -13.29 10.05
C SER A 55 1.87 -12.48 10.23
N GLN A 56 1.94 -11.37 10.98
CA GLN A 56 0.82 -10.43 11.15
C GLN A 56 0.42 -9.78 9.82
N LEU A 57 1.38 -9.45 8.96
CA LEU A 57 1.10 -8.95 7.61
C LEU A 57 0.38 -10.01 6.76
N MET A 58 0.81 -11.26 6.81
CA MET A 58 0.16 -12.35 6.09
C MET A 58 -1.25 -12.65 6.60
N GLN A 59 -1.57 -12.40 7.87
CA GLN A 59 -2.96 -12.46 8.34
C GLN A 59 -3.84 -11.41 7.64
N ARG A 60 -3.29 -10.24 7.28
CA ARG A 60 -4.03 -9.15 6.62
C ARG A 60 -4.14 -9.33 5.11
N VAL A 61 -3.06 -9.74 4.43
CA VAL A 61 -3.02 -9.82 2.96
C VAL A 61 -2.98 -11.24 2.41
N GLY A 62 -2.94 -12.26 3.28
CA GLY A 62 -2.77 -13.67 2.90
C GLY A 62 -3.89 -14.20 2.02
N SER A 63 -5.11 -13.66 2.14
CA SER A 63 -6.24 -14.00 1.26
C SER A 63 -5.94 -13.75 -0.22
N ASN A 64 -5.05 -12.81 -0.54
CA ASN A 64 -4.65 -12.51 -1.91
C ASN A 64 -3.79 -13.64 -2.54
N PHE A 65 -3.26 -14.55 -1.72
CA PHE A 65 -2.39 -15.64 -2.13
C PHE A 65 -3.08 -17.01 -2.10
N LEU A 66 -4.39 -17.05 -1.88
CA LEU A 66 -5.15 -18.30 -1.94
C LEU A 66 -5.10 -18.90 -3.35
N PRO A 67 -5.01 -20.24 -3.50
CA PRO A 67 -4.92 -20.89 -4.82
C PRO A 67 -6.10 -20.56 -5.76
N ASP A 68 -7.27 -20.32 -5.19
CA ASP A 68 -8.49 -19.94 -5.92
C ASP A 68 -8.58 -18.44 -6.26
N GLN A 69 -7.60 -17.65 -5.82
CA GLN A 69 -7.50 -16.21 -6.00
C GLN A 69 -8.72 -15.44 -5.45
N SER A 70 -9.47 -16.03 -4.52
CA SER A 70 -10.71 -15.45 -4.01
C SER A 70 -10.51 -14.06 -3.37
N GLY A 71 -9.45 -13.88 -2.57
CA GLY A 71 -9.16 -12.60 -1.92
C GLY A 71 -8.84 -11.48 -2.91
N ILE A 72 -7.93 -11.72 -3.85
CA ILE A 72 -7.55 -10.70 -4.83
C ILE A 72 -8.69 -10.37 -5.80
N ARG A 73 -9.50 -11.37 -6.18
CA ARG A 73 -10.71 -11.14 -7.00
C ARG A 73 -11.77 -10.34 -6.25
N ALA A 74 -11.91 -10.53 -4.94
CA ALA A 74 -12.79 -9.71 -4.11
C ALA A 74 -12.32 -8.24 -4.07
N GLN A 75 -11.01 -8.00 -3.92
CA GLN A 75 -10.43 -6.66 -3.96
C GLN A 75 -10.63 -5.97 -5.32
N LEU A 76 -10.39 -6.68 -6.43
CA LEU A 76 -10.65 -6.15 -7.79
C LEU A 76 -12.13 -5.80 -7.99
N SER A 77 -13.04 -6.65 -7.51
CA SER A 77 -14.48 -6.38 -7.54
C SER A 77 -14.84 -5.14 -6.71
N ALA A 78 -14.17 -4.92 -5.59
CA ALA A 78 -14.34 -3.73 -4.76
C ALA A 78 -13.82 -2.46 -5.44
N VAL A 79 -12.65 -2.51 -6.08
CA VAL A 79 -12.12 -1.41 -6.90
C VAL A 79 -13.10 -1.05 -8.01
N ARG A 80 -13.66 -2.04 -8.70
CA ARG A 80 -14.70 -1.83 -9.72
C ARG A 80 -15.92 -1.10 -9.16
N ARG A 81 -16.42 -1.51 -7.98
CA ARG A 81 -17.56 -0.84 -7.31
C ARG A 81 -17.23 0.58 -6.89
N LEU A 82 -16.04 0.81 -6.35
CA LEU A 82 -15.55 2.13 -5.98
C LEU A 82 -15.43 3.04 -7.19
N MET A 83 -14.77 2.58 -8.26
CA MET A 83 -14.59 3.37 -9.49
C MET A 83 -15.95 3.82 -10.04
N ARG A 84 -16.94 2.92 -10.04
CA ARG A 84 -18.31 3.23 -10.46
C ARG A 84 -18.93 4.41 -9.70
N VAL A 85 -18.62 4.60 -8.42
CA VAL A 85 -19.13 5.73 -7.62
C VAL A 85 -18.18 6.93 -7.70
N ALA A 86 -16.88 6.68 -7.80
CA ALA A 86 -15.84 7.70 -7.79
C ALA A 86 -15.83 8.53 -9.08
N ASP A 87 -15.85 7.86 -10.24
CA ASP A 87 -15.80 8.45 -11.58
C ASP A 87 -16.52 7.54 -12.59
N ARG A 88 -17.68 8.00 -13.08
CA ARG A 88 -18.53 7.23 -13.99
C ARG A 88 -17.94 7.08 -15.39
N ASP A 89 -17.15 8.03 -15.85
CA ASP A 89 -16.60 8.00 -17.20
C ASP A 89 -15.42 7.04 -17.26
N LEU A 90 -14.52 7.08 -16.26
CA LEU A 90 -13.47 6.09 -16.12
C LEU A 90 -14.04 4.68 -15.94
N PHE A 91 -15.11 4.54 -15.14
CA PHE A 91 -15.77 3.25 -15.01
C PHE A 91 -16.25 2.70 -16.36
N ARG A 92 -16.92 3.52 -17.19
CA ARG A 92 -17.39 3.11 -18.52
C ARG A 92 -16.24 2.76 -19.47
N PHE A 93 -15.14 3.52 -19.42
CA PHE A 93 -13.92 3.18 -20.17
C PHE A 93 -13.41 1.80 -19.77
N TYR A 94 -13.25 1.54 -18.47
CA TYR A 94 -12.80 0.24 -17.97
C TYR A 94 -13.80 -0.88 -18.30
N GLU A 95 -15.11 -0.64 -18.31
CA GLU A 95 -16.09 -1.65 -18.74
C GLU A 95 -15.92 -2.13 -20.18
N ARG A 96 -15.28 -1.35 -21.05
CA ARG A 96 -14.99 -1.74 -22.43
C ARG A 96 -13.57 -2.26 -22.63
N THR A 97 -12.62 -1.78 -21.82
CA THR A 97 -11.18 -2.06 -22.01
C THR A 97 -10.63 -3.12 -21.03
N ASP A 98 -11.02 -3.05 -19.75
CA ASP A 98 -10.55 -3.95 -18.68
C ASP A 98 -11.65 -4.13 -17.60
N PRO A 99 -12.72 -4.90 -17.89
CA PRO A 99 -13.91 -4.96 -17.02
C PRO A 99 -13.66 -5.54 -15.62
N SER A 100 -12.54 -6.25 -15.47
CA SER A 100 -12.11 -6.90 -14.23
C SER A 100 -11.01 -6.11 -13.50
N PHE A 101 -10.57 -4.98 -14.05
CA PHE A 101 -9.49 -4.15 -13.49
C PHE A 101 -8.17 -4.92 -13.31
N TYR A 102 -7.87 -5.89 -14.17
CA TYR A 102 -6.63 -6.69 -14.06
C TYR A 102 -5.36 -5.86 -14.26
N SER A 103 -5.45 -4.71 -14.94
CA SER A 103 -4.32 -3.77 -15.10
C SER A 103 -3.72 -3.32 -13.77
N VAL A 104 -4.53 -3.22 -12.70
CA VAL A 104 -4.07 -2.86 -11.34
C VAL A 104 -3.84 -4.06 -10.41
N TYR A 105 -3.92 -5.29 -10.93
CA TYR A 105 -3.74 -6.52 -10.14
C TYR A 105 -2.45 -6.50 -9.31
N ARG A 106 -1.34 -6.07 -9.93
CA ARG A 106 -0.02 -5.99 -9.27
C ARG A 106 0.00 -5.00 -8.10
N TRP A 107 -0.75 -3.89 -8.19
CA TRP A 107 -0.81 -2.91 -7.12
C TRP A 107 -1.42 -3.49 -5.85
N LEU A 108 -2.52 -4.23 -6.02
CA LEU A 108 -3.23 -4.89 -4.92
C LEU A 108 -2.44 -6.08 -4.37
N LEU A 109 -1.92 -6.94 -5.24
CA LEU A 109 -1.26 -8.19 -4.83
C LEU A 109 -0.05 -7.94 -3.92
N VAL A 110 0.77 -6.93 -4.24
CA VAL A 110 1.99 -6.61 -3.48
C VAL A 110 1.95 -5.22 -2.83
N GLN A 111 0.75 -4.68 -2.60
CA GLN A 111 0.52 -3.39 -1.92
C GLN A 111 1.48 -2.29 -2.39
N PHE A 112 1.54 -2.07 -3.71
CA PHE A 112 2.38 -1.05 -4.37
C PHE A 112 3.91 -1.19 -4.23
N LYS A 113 4.44 -2.28 -3.65
CA LYS A 113 5.90 -2.46 -3.47
C LYS A 113 6.73 -2.24 -4.73
N ARG A 114 6.19 -2.67 -5.88
CA ARG A 114 6.87 -2.60 -7.19
C ARG A 114 6.64 -1.26 -7.90
N GLU A 115 5.95 -0.33 -7.25
CA GLU A 115 5.62 0.98 -7.80
C GLU A 115 6.35 2.13 -7.11
N VAL A 116 6.87 1.94 -5.91
CA VAL A 116 7.52 2.99 -5.13
C VAL A 116 8.81 2.49 -4.46
N PRO A 117 9.77 3.39 -4.17
CA PRO A 117 11.00 3.03 -3.44
C PRO A 117 10.72 2.51 -2.02
N TYR A 118 11.71 1.85 -1.40
CA TYR A 118 11.59 1.25 -0.06
C TYR A 118 11.10 2.21 1.02
N ARG A 119 11.64 3.44 1.06
CA ARG A 119 11.22 4.43 2.06
C ARG A 119 9.76 4.85 1.89
N SER A 120 9.32 5.00 0.63
CA SER A 120 7.96 5.41 0.31
C SER A 120 6.95 4.28 0.53
N VAL A 121 7.31 3.02 0.21
CA VAL A 121 6.42 1.88 0.48
C VAL A 121 6.22 1.68 1.98
N SER A 122 7.27 1.85 2.78
CA SER A 122 7.18 1.68 4.24
C SER A 122 6.19 2.68 4.85
N ARG A 123 6.27 3.96 4.45
CA ARG A 123 5.29 4.99 4.84
C ARG A 123 3.86 4.68 4.38
N LEU A 124 3.71 4.19 3.15
CA LEU A 124 2.39 3.81 2.64
C LEU A 124 1.80 2.65 3.46
N TRP A 125 2.63 1.69 3.85
CA TRP A 125 2.21 0.55 4.64
C TRP A 125 1.89 0.92 6.08
N GLU A 126 2.65 1.83 6.70
CA GLU A 126 2.28 2.42 7.99
C GLU A 126 0.85 2.97 7.93
N LEU A 127 0.50 3.76 6.91
CA LEU A 127 -0.87 4.26 6.73
C LEU A 127 -1.90 3.15 6.55
N PHE A 128 -1.58 2.10 5.79
CA PHE A 128 -2.48 0.95 5.60
C PHE A 128 -2.69 0.12 6.87
N TRP A 129 -1.70 0.11 7.77
CA TRP A 129 -1.71 -0.73 8.97
C TRP A 129 -2.22 0.02 10.20
N LEU A 130 -2.18 1.36 10.18
CA LEU A 130 -2.78 2.20 11.22
C LEU A 130 -4.30 2.04 11.31
N ASP A 131 -4.96 1.63 10.22
CA ASP A 131 -6.42 1.43 10.14
C ASP A 131 -7.27 2.61 10.63
N HIS A 132 -6.71 3.82 10.67
CA HIS A 132 -7.43 5.00 11.14
C HIS A 132 -8.44 5.49 10.08
N VAL A 133 -8.10 5.35 8.80
CA VAL A 133 -8.94 5.73 7.65
C VAL A 133 -9.18 4.49 6.79
N ALA A 134 -10.44 4.23 6.42
CA ALA A 134 -10.84 3.05 5.65
C ALA A 134 -10.21 1.74 6.19
N PRO A 135 -10.53 1.32 7.43
CA PRO A 135 -9.90 0.16 8.07
C PRO A 135 -9.94 -1.08 7.17
N GLY A 136 -8.78 -1.67 6.89
CA GLY A 136 -8.64 -2.83 6.01
C GLY A 136 -8.90 -2.57 4.52
N GLU A 137 -9.32 -1.37 4.11
CA GLU A 137 -9.74 -1.06 2.73
C GLU A 137 -8.96 0.10 2.08
N LEU A 138 -8.14 0.85 2.84
CA LEU A 138 -7.47 2.07 2.35
C LEU A 138 -6.70 1.87 1.04
N HIS A 139 -6.05 0.73 0.87
CA HIS A 139 -5.33 0.36 -0.36
C HIS A 139 -6.23 0.36 -1.61
N LEU A 140 -7.51 -0.02 -1.48
CA LEU A 140 -8.50 0.03 -2.57
C LEU A 140 -8.79 1.47 -2.99
N TYR A 141 -8.88 2.38 -2.02
CA TYR A 141 -9.08 3.81 -2.28
C TYR A 141 -7.85 4.44 -2.91
N VAL A 142 -6.64 4.01 -2.52
CA VAL A 142 -5.39 4.45 -3.18
C VAL A 142 -5.39 4.04 -4.66
N VAL A 143 -5.76 2.80 -5.00
CA VAL A 143 -5.87 2.38 -6.40
C VAL A 143 -6.79 3.31 -7.19
N VAL A 144 -8.00 3.56 -6.68
CA VAL A 144 -9.00 4.37 -7.38
C VAL A 144 -8.56 5.84 -7.47
N ALA A 145 -8.03 6.40 -6.39
CA ALA A 145 -7.50 7.76 -6.37
C ALA A 145 -6.40 7.98 -7.40
N LEU A 146 -5.48 7.01 -7.54
CA LEU A 146 -4.40 7.07 -8.53
C LEU A 146 -4.94 7.01 -9.97
N LEU A 147 -5.91 6.15 -10.25
CA LEU A 147 -6.55 6.09 -11.56
C LEU A 147 -7.31 7.39 -11.88
N CYS A 148 -8.05 7.94 -10.92
CA CYS A 148 -8.73 9.23 -11.07
C CYS A 148 -7.75 10.40 -11.29
N ALA A 149 -6.58 10.37 -10.64
CA ALA A 149 -5.55 11.39 -10.84
C ALA A 149 -4.96 11.37 -12.27
N GLN A 150 -5.06 10.25 -12.98
CA GLN A 150 -4.61 10.08 -14.37
C GLN A 150 -5.78 10.03 -15.37
N ARG A 151 -6.95 10.55 -14.96
CA ARG A 151 -8.18 10.46 -15.74
C ARG A 151 -8.02 10.90 -17.18
N GLU A 152 -7.44 12.07 -17.39
CA GLU A 152 -7.32 12.68 -18.72
C GLU A 152 -6.48 11.82 -19.66
N GLN A 153 -5.36 11.28 -19.17
CA GLN A 153 -4.49 10.42 -19.96
C GLN A 153 -5.16 9.06 -20.25
N ILE A 154 -5.85 8.48 -19.26
CA ILE A 154 -6.52 7.19 -19.43
C ILE A 154 -7.65 7.27 -20.46
N LEU A 155 -8.47 8.33 -20.40
CA LEU A 155 -9.60 8.51 -21.33
C LEU A 155 -9.16 8.84 -22.77
N GLN A 156 -7.89 9.21 -22.97
CA GLN A 156 -7.31 9.40 -24.31
C GLN A 156 -6.77 8.10 -24.93
N LEU A 157 -6.69 7.01 -24.15
CA LEU A 157 -6.27 5.71 -24.68
C LEU A 157 -7.37 5.10 -25.57
N PRO A 158 -7.00 4.26 -26.55
CA PRO A 158 -7.97 3.51 -27.34
C PRO A 158 -8.86 2.62 -26.46
N GLU A 159 -10.18 2.78 -26.55
CA GLU A 159 -11.14 1.88 -25.87
C GLU A 159 -11.06 0.46 -26.45
N GLY A 160 -11.18 -0.55 -25.59
CA GLY A 160 -11.14 -1.97 -25.99
C GLY A 160 -9.74 -2.57 -26.10
N GLU A 161 -8.68 -1.77 -26.02
CA GLU A 161 -7.30 -2.26 -26.05
C GLU A 161 -6.70 -2.44 -24.65
N PHE A 162 -6.86 -3.63 -24.06
CA PHE A 162 -6.32 -3.97 -22.74
C PHE A 162 -4.81 -3.71 -22.60
N ASP A 163 -4.02 -4.01 -23.63
CA ASP A 163 -2.57 -3.83 -23.58
C ASP A 163 -2.15 -2.37 -23.44
N GLN A 164 -2.97 -1.42 -23.94
CA GLN A 164 -2.68 0.01 -23.80
C GLN A 164 -2.82 0.47 -22.36
N ILE A 165 -3.94 0.12 -21.71
CA ILE A 165 -4.15 0.47 -20.31
C ILE A 165 -3.17 -0.26 -19.40
N LEU A 166 -2.85 -1.53 -19.68
CA LEU A 166 -1.85 -2.27 -18.92
C LEU A 166 -0.45 -1.64 -19.04
N ARG A 167 -0.03 -1.24 -20.26
CA ARG A 167 1.24 -0.52 -20.46
C ARG A 167 1.26 0.83 -19.76
N PHE A 168 0.17 1.59 -19.87
CA PHE A 168 0.01 2.87 -19.18
C PHE A 168 0.16 2.69 -17.66
N VAL A 169 -0.61 1.77 -17.07
CA VAL A 169 -0.57 1.48 -15.63
C VAL A 169 0.82 1.05 -15.18
N ASN A 170 1.49 0.19 -15.94
CA ASN A 170 2.87 -0.22 -15.63
C ASN A 170 3.89 0.91 -15.78
N SER A 171 3.68 1.85 -16.70
CA SER A 171 4.56 3.01 -16.90
C SER A 171 4.51 4.03 -15.75
N MET A 172 3.49 3.95 -14.89
CA MET A 172 3.38 4.78 -13.69
C MET A 172 4.35 4.38 -12.57
N ALA A 173 5.01 3.22 -12.69
CA ALA A 173 5.97 2.76 -11.71
C ALA A 173 7.04 3.82 -11.42
N ARG A 174 7.32 4.05 -10.13
CA ARG A 174 8.24 5.05 -9.56
C ARG A 174 7.83 6.52 -9.75
N ARG A 175 6.60 6.79 -10.20
CA ARG A 175 6.08 8.17 -10.38
C ARG A 175 5.01 8.53 -9.35
N PHE A 176 4.70 7.64 -8.41
CA PHE A 176 3.68 7.87 -7.40
C PHE A 176 4.21 8.72 -6.25
N ASP A 177 3.56 9.86 -6.05
CA ASP A 177 3.60 10.54 -4.76
C ASP A 177 2.64 9.82 -3.80
N VAL A 178 3.25 9.09 -2.87
CA VAL A 178 2.54 8.30 -1.84
C VAL A 178 1.67 9.19 -0.95
N ALA A 179 2.16 10.37 -0.56
CA ALA A 179 1.44 11.25 0.35
C ALA A 179 0.21 11.85 -0.35
N ALA A 180 0.40 12.33 -1.59
CA ALA A 180 -0.71 12.83 -2.39
C ALA A 180 -1.76 11.74 -2.66
N ALA A 181 -1.33 10.51 -2.98
CA ALA A 181 -2.23 9.39 -3.23
C ALA A 181 -3.02 9.00 -1.98
N ALA A 182 -2.38 8.94 -0.81
CA ALA A 182 -3.04 8.66 0.46
C ALA A 182 -4.03 9.76 0.85
N HIS A 183 -3.68 11.03 0.64
CA HIS A 183 -4.56 12.17 0.87
C HIS A 183 -5.82 12.10 -0.01
N LEU A 184 -5.65 11.84 -1.31
CA LEU A 184 -6.76 11.69 -2.25
C LEU A 184 -7.64 10.47 -1.90
N ALA A 185 -7.02 9.36 -1.49
CA ALA A 185 -7.72 8.16 -1.03
C ALA A 185 -8.57 8.42 0.22
N ALA A 186 -8.02 9.13 1.21
CA ALA A 186 -8.73 9.51 2.43
C ALA A 186 -9.93 10.42 2.10
N ARG A 187 -9.75 11.41 1.23
CA ARG A 187 -10.86 12.26 0.75
C ARG A 187 -11.93 11.46 0.02
N LEU A 188 -11.52 10.50 -0.81
CA LEU A 188 -12.45 9.62 -1.50
C LEU A 188 -13.24 8.76 -0.51
N TYR A 189 -12.59 8.23 0.52
CA TYR A 189 -13.24 7.48 1.60
C TYR A 189 -14.29 8.32 2.33
N LEU A 190 -13.94 9.55 2.73
CA LEU A 190 -14.87 10.45 3.41
C LEU A 190 -16.09 10.79 2.53
N ARG A 191 -15.91 10.89 1.21
CA ARG A 191 -17.00 11.15 0.27
C ARG A 191 -17.89 9.92 0.02
N VAL A 192 -17.30 8.74 -0.11
CA VAL A 192 -17.99 7.53 -0.59
C VAL A 192 -18.47 6.62 0.54
N GLY A 193 -17.82 6.65 1.71
CA GLY A 193 -18.04 5.70 2.79
C GLY A 193 -17.48 4.31 2.46
N ARG A 194 -17.81 3.31 3.29
CA ARG A 194 -17.34 1.91 3.15
C ARG A 194 -17.96 1.20 1.95
N VAL A 195 -17.22 0.25 1.39
CA VAL A 195 -17.62 -0.49 0.17
C VAL A 195 -18.13 -1.90 0.49
N HIS A 196 -17.74 -2.46 1.65
CA HIS A 196 -18.22 -3.76 2.13
C HIS A 196 -18.98 -3.60 3.46
N GLY A 197 -20.12 -4.30 3.57
CA GLY A 197 -20.97 -4.38 4.75
C GLY A 197 -22.37 -3.77 4.56
N GLU A 198 -23.40 -4.47 5.04
CA GLU A 198 -24.78 -3.97 5.16
C GLU A 198 -24.87 -2.86 6.22
N ALA A 199 -24.36 -1.69 5.88
CA ALA A 199 -24.69 -0.42 6.49
C ALA A 199 -24.24 0.64 5.49
N SER A 200 -25.12 0.95 4.54
CA SER A 200 -25.01 2.13 3.72
C SER A 200 -25.25 3.33 4.63
N ALA A 201 -24.23 3.72 5.37
CA ALA A 201 -24.16 5.01 6.03
C ALA A 201 -22.71 5.49 5.91
N PRO A 202 -22.45 6.74 5.47
CA PRO A 202 -21.18 7.37 5.78
C PRO A 202 -20.99 7.22 7.29
N HIS A 203 -19.78 6.89 7.73
CA HIS A 203 -19.48 6.74 9.15
C HIS A 203 -19.67 8.10 9.83
N ALA A 204 -20.91 8.40 10.22
CA ALA A 204 -21.38 9.61 10.89
C ALA A 204 -20.93 9.67 12.36
N ALA A 205 -19.71 9.20 12.62
CA ALA A 205 -19.04 9.25 13.91
C ALA A 205 -17.60 9.76 13.79
N LEU A 206 -17.32 10.56 12.76
CA LEU A 206 -16.56 11.78 12.97
C LEU A 206 -17.63 12.88 12.95
N HIS A 207 -17.80 13.54 14.08
CA HIS A 207 -18.80 14.61 14.28
C HIS A 207 -18.80 15.60 13.12
N ASP A 208 -19.95 16.26 12.92
CA ASP A 208 -20.25 17.38 12.01
C ASP A 208 -19.29 18.60 12.08
N GLU A 209 -18.09 18.46 12.63
CA GLU A 209 -17.01 19.39 12.37
C GLU A 209 -16.28 18.99 11.09
N PRO A 210 -16.09 19.92 10.12
CA PRO A 210 -15.08 19.70 9.09
C PRO A 210 -13.76 19.40 9.79
N MET A 211 -13.19 18.22 9.55
CA MET A 211 -11.86 17.84 10.06
C MET A 211 -10.93 19.03 9.91
N SER A 212 -10.51 19.60 11.03
CA SER A 212 -9.77 20.86 11.00
C SER A 212 -8.52 20.70 10.12
N PRO A 213 -8.03 21.77 9.48
CA PRO A 213 -6.77 21.72 8.74
C PRO A 213 -5.63 21.14 9.59
N ALA A 214 -5.65 21.35 10.92
CA ALA A 214 -4.68 20.79 11.85
C ALA A 214 -4.78 19.26 11.97
N THR A 215 -5.98 18.68 11.92
CA THR A 215 -6.18 17.22 11.97
C THR A 215 -5.75 16.57 10.65
N LEU A 216 -5.91 17.27 9.52
CA LEU A 216 -5.37 16.83 8.23
C LEU A 216 -3.83 16.94 8.19
N HIS A 217 -3.24 17.96 8.80
CA HIS A 217 -1.79 18.12 8.95
C HIS A 217 -1.16 17.16 9.96
N LEU A 218 -1.92 16.65 10.94
CA LEU A 218 -1.44 15.65 11.90
C LEU A 218 -1.49 14.22 11.36
N LEU A 219 -2.23 13.99 10.27
CA LEU A 219 -2.31 12.71 9.57
C LEU A 219 -1.37 12.61 8.36
N PHE A 220 -0.76 13.74 7.91
CA PHE A 220 0.16 13.81 6.76
C PHE A 220 1.27 14.86 6.93
#